data_AF-K1TUX7-F1
#
_entry.id   AF-K1TUX7-F1
#
_cell.length_a   1.000
_cell.length_b   1.000
_cell.length_c   1.000
_cell.angle_alpha   90.00
_cell.angle_beta   90.00
_cell.angle_gamma   90.00
#
_symmetry.space_group_name_H-M   'P 1'
#
loop_
_entity.id
_entity.type
_entity.pdbx_description
1 polymer ?
#
loop_
_entity_poly.entity_id
_entity_poly.type
_entity_poly.pdbx_seq_one_letter_code
_entity_poly.pdbx_strand_id
1 'polypeptide(L)' 'MATTRIMPLHIGKGARKSAISDIIDYVANPQKTDNGKLITGYGCDSRTADAEFLLAKRQYIAATGRVRGTDD' A
#
# COMPACT_ATOMS: atom_id res chain seq x y z
N MET A 1 14.35 -0.37 -15.91
CA MET A 1 12.98 -0.94 -15.86
C MET A 1 12.31 -0.45 -14.60
N ALA A 2 11.20 0.29 -14.73
CA ALA A 2 10.36 0.69 -13.61
C ALA A 2 9.31 -0.40 -13.37
N THR A 3 9.13 -0.82 -12.12
CA THR A 3 8.09 -1.78 -11.74
C THR A 3 6.73 -1.09 -11.75
N THR A 4 5.82 -1.53 -12.62
CA THR A 4 4.45 -0.99 -12.73
C THR A 4 3.42 -1.78 -11.93
N ARG A 5 3.85 -2.83 -11.22
CA ARG A 5 2.96 -3.71 -10.45
C ARG A 5 3.64 -4.17 -9.16
N ILE A 6 2.96 -3.99 -8.02
CA ILE A 6 3.37 -4.60 -6.76
C ILE A 6 3.09 -6.11 -6.86
N MET A 7 4.14 -6.94 -6.77
CA MET A 7 3.97 -8.39 -6.74
C MET A 7 3.32 -8.78 -5.40
N PRO A 8 2.16 -9.48 -5.41
CA PRO A 8 1.52 -9.89 -4.17
C PRO A 8 2.41 -10.90 -3.44
N LEU A 9 2.70 -10.66 -2.15
CA LEU A 9 3.35 -11.68 -1.32
C LEU A 9 2.35 -12.79 -1.01
N HIS A 10 2.78 -14.03 -1.19
CA HIS A 10 2.10 -15.16 -0.57
C HIS A 10 2.22 -15.05 0.96
N ILE A 11 1.08 -15.18 1.65
CA ILE A 11 1.03 -15.23 3.11
C ILE A 11 1.63 -16.57 3.55
N GLY A 12 2.95 -16.61 3.75
CA GLY A 12 3.65 -17.75 4.34
C GLY A 12 3.62 -17.69 5.87
N LYS A 13 3.53 -18.85 6.53
CA LYS A 13 3.66 -18.97 7.99
C LYS A 13 5.01 -18.39 8.41
N GLY A 14 5.00 -17.20 9.03
CA GLY A 14 6.21 -16.46 9.42
C GLY A 14 6.57 -15.25 8.55
N ALA A 15 5.66 -14.78 7.69
CA ALA A 15 5.81 -13.49 6.99
C ALA A 15 6.05 -12.37 8.03
N ARG A 16 7.31 -11.97 8.17
CA ARG A 16 7.73 -10.89 9.07
C ARG A 16 7.22 -9.57 8.52
N LYS A 17 6.80 -8.65 9.41
CA LYS A 17 6.41 -7.28 9.05
C LYS A 17 7.46 -6.55 8.19
N SER A 18 8.73 -6.99 8.23
CA SER A 18 9.80 -6.47 7.38
C SER A 18 9.56 -6.69 5.88
N ALA A 19 8.83 -7.73 5.47
CA ALA A 19 8.66 -8.05 4.06
C ALA A 19 7.98 -6.94 3.25
N ILE A 20 7.07 -6.18 3.87
CA ILE A 20 6.43 -5.03 3.21
C ILE A 20 7.43 -3.88 3.07
N SER A 21 8.17 -3.57 4.12
CA SER A 21 9.22 -2.55 4.10
C SER A 21 10.27 -2.87 3.03
N ASP A 22 10.74 -4.12 2.97
CA ASP A 22 11.75 -4.58 2.01
C ASP A 22 11.27 -4.37 0.55
N ILE A 23 9.98 -4.59 0.27
CA ILE A 23 9.42 -4.29 -1.05
C ILE A 23 9.36 -2.80 -1.31
N ILE A 24 8.85 -2.01 -0.37
CA ILE A 24 8.70 -0.56 -0.54
C ILE A 24 10.08 0.05 -0.80
N ASP A 25 11.10 -0.33 -0.04
CA ASP A 25 12.48 0.14 -0.20
C ASP A 25 13.06 -0.25 -1.57
N TYR A 26 12.75 -1.46 -2.04
CA TYR A 26 13.14 -1.91 -3.37
C TYR A 26 12.46 -1.09 -4.49
N VAL A 27 11.14 -0.87 -4.39
CA VAL A 27 10.36 -0.16 -5.43
C VAL A 27 10.67 1.34 -5.41
N ALA A 28 10.89 1.91 -4.23
CA ALA A 28 11.18 3.33 -4.03
C ALA A 28 12.66 3.69 -4.17
N ASN A 29 13.52 2.75 -4.62
CA ASN A 29 14.97 2.96 -4.72
C ASN A 29 15.33 4.29 -5.42
N PRO A 30 15.98 5.24 -4.73
CA PRO A 30 16.22 6.59 -5.24
C PRO A 30 17.11 6.62 -6.49
N GLN A 31 18.02 5.65 -6.64
CA GLN A 31 18.86 5.53 -7.84
C GLN A 31 18.07 5.14 -9.08
N LYS A 32 16.90 4.52 -8.91
CA LYS A 32 16.04 4.05 -10.00
C LYS A 32 14.82 4.93 -10.23
N THR A 33 14.47 5.78 -9.26
CA THR A 33 13.25 6.58 -9.26
C THR A 33 13.51 8.08 -9.41
N ASP A 34 14.75 8.50 -9.69
CA ASP A 34 15.16 9.91 -9.68
C ASP A 34 14.77 10.58 -8.36
N ASN A 35 15.25 10.01 -7.25
CA ASN A 35 14.92 10.44 -5.89
C ASN A 35 13.41 10.54 -5.62
N GLY A 36 12.63 9.61 -6.16
CA GLY A 36 11.17 9.56 -5.99
C GLY A 36 10.37 10.37 -7.01
N LYS A 37 10.99 11.15 -7.90
CA LYS A 37 10.29 11.93 -8.93
C LYS A 37 9.47 11.07 -9.89
N LEU A 38 9.92 9.85 -10.16
CA LEU A 38 9.24 8.90 -11.03
C LEU A 38 8.17 8.06 -10.32
N ILE A 39 7.97 8.27 -9.02
CA ILE A 39 6.90 7.61 -8.26
C ILE A 39 5.62 8.42 -8.44
N THR A 40 4.58 7.77 -8.94
CA THR A 40 3.27 8.38 -9.13
C THR A 40 2.19 7.53 -8.47
N GLY A 41 1.19 8.20 -7.90
CA GLY A 41 -0.01 7.52 -7.40
C GLY A 41 -0.84 6.98 -8.56
N TYR A 42 -1.48 5.85 -8.34
CA TYR A 42 -2.48 5.30 -9.27
C TYR A 42 -3.83 5.25 -8.57
N GLY A 43 -4.83 5.91 -9.14
CA GLY A 43 -6.20 5.92 -8.62
C GLY A 43 -6.46 6.83 -7.42
N CYS A 44 -5.43 7.42 -6.80
CA CYS A 44 -5.57 8.41 -5.72
C CYS A 44 -4.46 9.48 -5.78
N ASP A 45 -4.75 10.66 -5.24
CA ASP A 45 -3.77 11.73 -5.03
C ASP A 45 -3.07 11.49 -3.69
N SER A 46 -1.73 11.54 -3.67
CA SER A 46 -0.95 11.29 -2.46
C SER A 46 -1.25 12.26 -1.32
N ARG A 47 -1.77 13.45 -1.63
CA ARG A 47 -2.15 14.48 -0.65
C ARG A 47 -3.46 14.17 0.07
N THR A 48 -4.32 13.34 -0.52
CA THR A 48 -5.65 13.01 0.02
C THR A 48 -5.84 11.51 0.28
N ALA A 49 -4.85 10.69 -0.06
CA ALA A 49 -4.93 9.24 0.00
C ALA A 49 -5.32 8.72 1.40
N ASP A 50 -4.83 9.34 2.48
CA ASP A 50 -5.18 8.98 3.85
C ASP A 50 -6.65 9.26 4.17
N ALA A 51 -7.15 10.44 3.79
CA ALA A 51 -8.54 10.83 3.96
C ALA A 51 -9.49 9.97 3.11
N GLU A 52 -9.12 9.67 1.87
CA GLU A 52 -9.86 8.78 0.97
C GLU A 52 -9.93 7.36 1.52
N PHE A 53 -8.83 6.84 2.08
CA PHE A 53 -8.80 5.52 2.68
C PHE A 53 -9.71 5.43 3.91
N LEU A 54 -9.70 6.46 4.77
CA LEU A 54 -10.58 6.55 5.93
C LEU A 54 -12.06 6.67 5.51
N LEU A 55 -12.35 7.46 4.48
CA LEU A 55 -13.70 7.58 3.92
C LEU A 55 -14.20 6.24 3.37
N ALA A 56 -13.38 5.58 2.55
CA ALA A 56 -13.69 4.26 1.99
C ALA A 56 -13.90 3.22 3.09
N LYS A 57 -13.09 3.23 4.15
CA LYS A 57 -13.27 2.36 5.32
C LYS A 57 -14.62 2.61 6.01
N ARG A 58 -15.01 3.87 6.20
CA ARG A 58 -16.32 4.22 6.78
C ARG A 58 -17.47 3.75 5.90
N GLN A 59 -17.38 3.96 4.59
CA GLN A 59 -18.37 3.50 3.62
C GLN A 59 -18.50 1.96 3.63
N TYR A 60 -17.39 1.24 3.68
CA TYR A 60 -17.39 -0.22 3.79
C TYR A 60 -18.08 -0.71 5.07
N ILE A 61 -17.79 -0.08 6.22
CA ILE A 61 -18.46 -0.40 7.49
C ILE A 61 -19.95 -0.09 7.40
N ALA A 62 -20.34 1.07 6.86
CA ALA A 62 -21.75 1.44 6.70
C ALA A 62 -22.50 0.47 5.77
N ALA A 63 -21.87 0.01 4.69
CA ALA A 63 -22.46 -0.89 3.71
C ALA A 63 -22.55 -2.34 4.21
N THR A 64 -21.57 -2.81 4.99
CA THR A 64 -21.44 -4.24 5.32
C THR A 64 -21.62 -4.56 6.81
N GLY A 65 -21.57 -3.56 7.69
CA GLY A 65 -21.52 -3.74 9.14
C GLY A 65 -20.23 -4.43 9.66
N ARG A 66 -19.30 -4.81 8.78
CA ARG A 66 -18.09 -5.55 9.16
C ARG A 66 -17.05 -4.60 9.72
N VAL A 67 -16.66 -4.83 10.96
CA VAL A 67 -15.53 -4.18 11.62
C VAL A 67 -14.44 -5.23 11.81
N ARG A 68 -13.27 -5.03 11.21
CA ARG A 68 -12.10 -5.90 11.42
C ARG A 68 -11.48 -5.60 12.79
N GLY A 69 -11.16 -6.65 13.53
CA GLY A 69 -10.49 -6.59 14.83
C GLY A 69 -8.98 -6.40 14.70
N THR A 70 -8.26 -6.46 15.83
CA THR A 70 -6.81 -6.26 15.91
C THR A 70 -5.97 -7.28 15.14
N ASP A 71 -6.54 -8.43 14.76
CA ASP A 71 -5.81 -9.58 14.21
C ASP A 71 -6.13 -9.89 12.73
N ASP A 72 -6.84 -9.00 12.03
CA ASP A 72 -7.23 -9.13 10.61
C ASP A 72 -6.53 -8.14 9.66
#